data_AF-A0A353LZD2-F1
#
_entry.id   AF-A0A353LZD2-F1
#
_cell.length_a   1.000
_cell.length_b   1.000
_cell.length_c   1.000
_cell.angle_alpha   90.00
_cell.angle_beta   90.00
_cell.angle_gamma   90.00
#
_symmetry.space_group_name_H-M   'P 1'
#
loop_
_entity.id
_entity.type
_entity.pdbx_description
1 polymer ?
#
loop_
_entity_poly.entity_id
_entity_poly.type
_entity_poly.pdbx_seq_one_letter_code
_entity_poly.pdbx_strand_id
1 'polypeptide(L)' 'MKDQKIRKSDFHPILRVFVYIMVAMFTVLTLYPLFWLFISSLKTNTEFQLNLLGWPHNPTFNNYPTAWRLAK' A
#
# COMPACT_ATOMS: atom_id res chain seq x y z
N MET A 1 -14.27 -9.73 51.77
CA MET A 1 -13.85 -9.99 50.38
C MET A 1 -13.01 -8.79 49.93
N LYS A 2 -11.76 -8.98 49.50
CA LYS A 2 -10.90 -7.89 49.01
C LYS A 2 -11.09 -7.78 47.51
N ASP A 3 -11.70 -6.70 47.04
CA ASP A 3 -11.86 -6.42 45.62
C ASP A 3 -10.49 -6.27 44.96
N GLN A 4 -10.12 -7.27 44.16
CA GLN A 4 -8.94 -7.25 43.32
C GLN A 4 -9.21 -6.30 42.15
N LYS A 5 -8.92 -5.00 42.34
CA LYS A 5 -8.92 -4.00 41.26
C LYS A 5 -7.90 -4.44 40.22
N ILE A 6 -8.37 -4.91 39.06
CA ILE A 6 -7.53 -5.26 37.92
C ILE A 6 -6.66 -4.04 37.59
N ARG A 7 -5.35 -4.14 37.83
CA ARG A 7 -4.38 -3.12 37.42
C ARG A 7 -4.45 -3.05 35.90
N LYS A 8 -5.00 -1.95 35.37
CA LYS A 8 -4.87 -1.66 33.94
C LYS A 8 -3.37 -1.56 33.69
N SER A 9 -2.82 -2.44 32.86
CA SER A 9 -1.44 -2.33 32.43
C SER A 9 -1.36 -1.08 31.58
N ASP A 10 -0.90 0.02 32.19
CA ASP A 10 -0.64 1.26 31.49
C ASP A 10 0.53 1.00 30.55
N PHE A 11 0.21 0.58 29.32
CA PHE A 11 1.17 0.44 28.25
C PHE A 11 1.91 1.78 28.14
N HIS A 12 3.23 1.75 28.26
CA HIS A 12 4.02 2.97 28.28
C HIS A 12 3.74 3.78 26.99
N PRO A 13 3.36 5.07 27.08
CA PRO A 13 2.88 5.84 25.92
C PRO A 13 3.91 5.88 24.78
N ILE A 14 5.19 5.81 25.11
CA ILE A 14 6.32 5.75 24.16
C ILE A 14 6.26 4.45 23.33
N LEU A 15 6.06 3.31 23.98
CA LEU A 15 5.95 2.02 23.30
C LEU A 15 4.73 2.00 22.38
N ARG A 16 3.63 2.61 22.80
CA ARG A 16 2.42 2.75 21.97
C ARG A 16 2.69 3.58 20.71
N VAL A 17 3.37 4.72 20.83
CA VAL A 17 3.76 5.54 19.66
C VAL A 17 4.69 4.76 18.74
N PHE A 18 5.71 4.08 19.28
CA PHE A 18 6.62 3.25 18.50
C PHE A 18 5.89 2.17 17.70
N VAL A 19 4.94 1.45 18.34
CA VAL A 19 4.12 0.43 17.69
C VAL A 19 3.30 1.03 16.54
N TYR A 20 2.68 2.19 16.73
CA TYR A 20 1.94 2.85 15.65
C TYR A 20 2.83 3.27 14.48
N ILE A 21 4.04 3.76 14.75
CA ILE A 21 5.01 4.09 13.68
C ILE A 21 5.39 2.83 12.90
N MET A 22 5.65 1.72 13.59
CA MET A 22 5.94 0.43 12.93
C MET A 22 4.76 -0.03 12.08
N VAL A 23 3.54 -0.01 12.63
CA VAL A 23 2.33 -0.39 11.89
C VAL A 23 2.13 0.50 10.66
N ALA A 24 2.31 1.82 10.79
CA ALA A 24 2.21 2.76 9.67
C ALA A 24 3.27 2.48 8.60
N MET A 25 4.52 2.22 9.00
CA MET A 25 5.60 1.85 8.09
C MET A 25 5.27 0.57 7.32
N PHE A 26 4.85 -0.49 8.01
CA PHE A 26 4.42 -1.73 7.36
C PHE A 26 3.25 -1.50 6.41
N THR A 27 2.28 -0.68 6.81
CA THR A 27 1.13 -0.33 5.96
C THR A 27 1.60 0.35 4.67
N VAL A 28 2.51 1.32 4.76
CA VAL A 28 3.07 1.99 3.58
C VAL A 28 3.84 1.01 2.71
N LEU A 29 4.69 0.17 3.30
CA LEU A 29 5.45 -0.84 2.55
C LEU A 29 4.54 -1.83 1.80
N THR A 30 3.40 -2.21 2.38
CA THR A 30 2.42 -3.08 1.75
C THR A 30 1.59 -2.38 0.68
N LEU A 31 1.15 -1.15 0.93
CA LEU A 31 0.27 -0.41 0.02
C LEU A 31 1.02 0.24 -1.15
N TYR A 32 2.28 0.62 -0.96
CA TYR A 32 3.09 1.27 -1.99
C TYR A 32 3.17 0.46 -3.31
N PRO A 33 3.51 -0.85 -3.32
CA PRO A 33 3.54 -1.62 -4.55
C PRO A 33 2.17 -1.75 -5.21
N LEU A 34 1.08 -1.80 -4.43
CA LEU A 34 -0.29 -1.86 -4.97
C LEU A 34 -0.68 -0.53 -5.63
N PHE A 35 -0.35 0.59 -4.98
CA PHE A 35 -0.56 1.92 -5.54
C PHE A 35 0.24 2.11 -6.83
N TRP A 36 1.53 1.73 -6.81
CA TRP A 36 2.38 1.78 -7.99
C TRP A 36 1.87 0.88 -9.12
N LEU A 37 1.41 -0.33 -8.81
CA LEU A 37 0.82 -1.26 -9.77
C LEU A 37 -0.44 -0.68 -10.41
N PHE A 38 -1.33 -0.08 -9.62
CA PHE A 38 -2.53 0.58 -10.10
C PHE A 38 -2.18 1.71 -11.08
N ILE A 39 -1.26 2.60 -10.72
CA ILE A 39 -0.82 3.68 -11.60
C ILE A 39 -0.15 3.14 -12.86
N SER A 40 0.67 2.10 -12.73
CA SER A 40 1.34 1.47 -13.87
C SER A 40 0.36 0.79 -14.82
N SER A 41 -0.77 0.27 -14.33
CA SER A 41 -1.80 -0.33 -15.17
C SER A 41 -2.46 0.67 -16.14
N LEU A 42 -2.37 1.97 -15.83
CA LEU A 42 -2.86 3.06 -16.66
C LEU A 42 -1.84 3.56 -17.69
N LYS A 43 -0.59 3.11 -17.64
CA LYS A 43 0.46 3.52 -18.59
C LYS A 43 0.45 2.66 -19.84
N THR A 44 0.86 3.22 -20.97
CA THR A 44 1.16 2.40 -22.16
C THR A 44 2.41 1.55 -21.92
N ASN A 45 2.60 0.45 -22.68
CA ASN A 45 3.80 -0.39 -22.56
C ASN A 45 5.10 0.40 -22.75
N THR A 46 5.13 1.31 -23.73
CA THR A 46 6.28 2.18 -24.00
C THR A 46 6.53 3.15 -22.85
N GLU A 47 5.47 3.79 -22.32
CA GLU A 47 5.60 4.70 -21.19
C GLU A 47 6.06 3.97 -19.92
N PHE A 48 5.56 2.77 -19.66
CA PHE A 48 5.99 1.96 -18.53
C PHE A 48 7.49 1.63 -18.59
N GLN A 49 8.04 1.38 -19.79
CA GLN A 49 9.47 1.13 -19.98
C GLN A 49 10.34 2.38 -19.84
N LEU A 50 9.84 3.54 -20.28
CA LEU A 50 10.59 4.81 -20.22
C LEU A 50 10.46 5.53 -18.88
N ASN A 51 9.34 5.33 -18.17
CA ASN A 51 9.01 6.01 -16.93
C ASN A 51 8.38 5.04 -15.93
N LEU A 52 9.23 4.24 -15.27
CA LEU A 52 8.78 3.19 -14.35
C LEU A 52 8.05 3.76 -13.12
N LEU A 53 8.64 4.77 -12.45
CA LEU A 53 8.13 5.27 -11.16
C LEU A 53 7.29 6.54 -11.25
N GLY A 54 7.28 7.24 -12.39
CA GLY A 54 6.56 8.51 -12.52
C GLY A 54 5.05 8.35 -12.73
N TRP A 55 4.38 9.49 -12.84
CA TRP A 55 2.95 9.55 -13.12
C TRP A 55 2.62 9.18 -14.57
N PRO A 56 1.39 8.70 -14.86
CA PRO A 56 0.95 8.43 -16.22
C PRO A 56 0.65 9.75 -16.91
N HIS A 57 1.33 10.03 -18.02
CA HIS A 57 1.10 11.21 -18.84
C HIS A 57 -0.18 11.07 -19.65
N ASN A 58 -0.45 9.86 -20.17
CA ASN A 58 -1.64 9.55 -20.94
C ASN A 58 -2.32 8.30 -20.36
N PRO A 59 -3.13 8.45 -19.29
CA PRO A 59 -3.84 7.34 -18.67
C PRO A 59 -4.72 6.60 -19.69
N THR A 60 -4.57 5.27 -19.76
CA THR A 60 -5.33 4.43 -20.69
C THR A 60 -5.83 3.15 -20.02
N PHE A 61 -7.02 2.72 -20.41
CA PHE A 61 -7.59 1.44 -19.99
C PHE A 61 -7.39 0.35 -21.04
N ASN A 62 -6.66 0.61 -22.13
CA ASN A 62 -6.47 -0.34 -23.24
C ASN A 62 -5.74 -1.63 -22.80
N ASN A 63 -5.00 -1.58 -21.70
CA ASN A 63 -4.30 -2.73 -21.13
C ASN A 63 -5.26 -3.81 -20.63
N TYR A 64 -6.41 -3.46 -20.08
CA TYR A 64 -7.39 -4.41 -19.54
C TYR A 64 -8.00 -5.34 -20.62
N PRO A 65 -8.64 -4.83 -21.69
CA PRO A 65 -9.17 -5.70 -22.74
C PRO A 65 -8.05 -6.42 -23.51
N THR A 66 -6.88 -5.79 -23.65
CA THR A 66 -5.71 -6.43 -24.29
C THR A 66 -5.21 -7.62 -23.49
N ALA A 67 -5.12 -7.51 -22.16
CA ALA A 67 -4.73 -8.61 -21.28
C ALA A 67 -5.69 -9.80 -21.41
N TRP A 68 -7.00 -9.56 -21.47
CA TRP A 68 -7.99 -10.62 -21.65
C TRP A 68 -7.89 -11.30 -23.02
N ARG A 69 -7.59 -10.52 -24.07
CA ARG A 69 -7.37 -11.06 -25.42
C ARG A 69 -6.08 -11.89 -25.51
N LEU A 70 -5.01 -11.48 -24.82
CA LEU A 70 -3.72 -12.19 -24.79
C LEU A 70 -3.76 -13.45 -23.92
N ALA A 71 -4.65 -13.51 -22.92
CA ALA A 71 -4.80 -14.66 -22.04
C ALA A 71 -5.56 -15.84 -22.69
N LYS A 72 -6.19 -15.61 -23.85
CA LYS A 72 -6.83 -16.65 -24.66
C LYS A 72 -5.79 -17.37 -25.50
#